data_AF-A0A0A2G7V5-F1
#
_entry.id   AF-A0A0A2G7V5-F1
#
_cell.length_a   1.000
_cell.length_b   1.000
_cell.length_c   1.000
_cell.angle_alpha   90.00
_cell.angle_beta   90.00
_cell.angle_gamma   90.00
#
_symmetry.space_group_name_H-M   'P 1'
#
loop_
_entity.id
_entity.type
_entity.pdbx_description
1 polymer ?
#
loop_
_entity_poly.entity_id
_entity_poly.type
_entity_poly.pdbx_seq_one_letter_code
_entity_poly.pdbx_strand_id
1 'polypeptide(L)'
;MDFFHAKPENWNCAQAVQKGFQQITGLTDEEIELQYRPKGGGRAEEGLCGALYAAEQIAKEKGLPSIKQEFIAKAGGCTCKCLKQELQFPCADSVNLAEELLTARLVEKLKGK
;
A
#
# COMPACT_ATOMS: atom_id res chain seq x y z
N MET A 1 -8.13 -5.28 -2.94
CA MET A 1 -8.10 -4.68 -4.31
C MET A 1 -9.30 -3.76 -4.58
N ASP A 2 -10.36 -3.81 -3.77
CA ASP A 2 -11.72 -3.35 -4.12
C ASP A 2 -11.83 -1.88 -4.53
N PHE A 3 -10.82 -1.07 -4.21
CA PHE A 3 -10.82 0.37 -4.44
C PHE A 3 -9.90 0.83 -5.58
N PHE A 4 -8.96 0.00 -6.07
CA PHE A 4 -7.97 0.44 -7.06
C PHE A 4 -8.61 0.69 -8.43
N HIS A 5 -8.55 1.93 -8.91
CA HIS A 5 -9.22 2.42 -10.12
C HIS A 5 -10.74 2.09 -10.19
N ALA A 6 -11.37 1.81 -9.06
CA ALA A 6 -12.81 1.63 -8.98
C ALA A 6 -13.51 2.99 -9.16
N LYS A 7 -14.56 3.04 -9.98
CA LYS A 7 -15.35 4.26 -10.20
C LYS A 7 -16.37 4.47 -9.07
N PRO A 8 -16.76 5.72 -8.77
CA PRO A 8 -16.33 6.97 -9.42
C PRO A 8 -14.98 7.56 -8.96
N GLU A 9 -14.46 7.20 -7.80
CA GLU A 9 -13.30 7.87 -7.17
C GLU A 9 -11.95 7.64 -7.89
N ASN A 10 -11.81 6.50 -8.58
CA ASN A 10 -10.62 6.13 -9.34
C ASN A 10 -9.33 6.25 -8.51
N TRP A 11 -9.30 5.60 -7.34
CA TRP A 11 -8.19 5.65 -6.40
C TRP A 11 -6.90 5.08 -7.01
N ASN A 12 -5.76 5.72 -6.71
CA ASN A 12 -4.45 5.22 -7.14
C ASN A 12 -3.97 4.08 -6.20
N CYS A 13 -2.79 3.52 -6.46
CA CYS A 13 -2.26 2.40 -5.67
C CYS A 13 -2.04 2.71 -4.18
N ALA A 14 -1.61 3.92 -3.81
CA ALA A 14 -1.44 4.31 -2.42
C ALA A 14 -2.79 4.52 -1.71
N GLN A 15 -3.73 5.16 -2.41
CA GLN A 15 -5.06 5.45 -1.88
C GLN A 15 -5.90 4.19 -1.72
N ALA A 16 -5.80 3.25 -2.67
CA ALA A 16 -6.52 1.98 -2.59
C ALA A 16 -6.17 1.20 -1.32
N VAL A 17 -4.88 1.16 -0.96
CA VAL A 17 -4.44 0.55 0.31
C VAL A 17 -5.03 1.30 1.50
N GLN A 18 -4.89 2.63 1.57
CA GLN A 18 -5.47 3.39 2.70
C GLN A 18 -6.98 3.22 2.81
N LYS A 19 -7.69 3.19 1.69
CA LYS A 19 -9.14 2.97 1.63
C LYS A 19 -9.52 1.56 2.09
N GLY A 20 -8.75 0.54 1.70
CA GLY A 20 -8.91 -0.84 2.18
C GLY A 20 -8.77 -0.98 3.69
N PHE A 21 -7.89 -0.18 4.30
CA PHE A 21 -7.65 -0.16 5.74
C PHE A 21 -8.32 1.03 6.45
N GLN A 22 -9.31 1.69 5.83
CA GLN A 22 -9.93 2.90 6.36
C GLN A 22 -10.50 2.72 7.77
N GLN A 23 -11.12 1.57 8.04
CA GLN A 23 -11.68 1.27 9.38
C GLN A 23 -10.59 1.14 10.45
N ILE A 24 -9.35 0.86 10.05
CA ILE A 24 -8.20 0.70 10.93
C ILE A 24 -7.47 2.04 11.09
N THR A 25 -7.28 2.80 10.02
CA THR A 25 -6.59 4.10 10.05
C THR A 25 -7.47 5.22 10.60
N GLY A 26 -8.78 5.15 10.41
CA GLY A 26 -9.72 6.20 10.78
C GLY A 26 -9.69 7.42 9.85
N LEU A 27 -8.93 7.37 8.73
CA LEU A 27 -8.86 8.47 7.76
C LEU A 27 -10.17 8.60 6.99
N THR A 28 -10.62 9.83 6.79
CA THR A 28 -11.71 10.15 5.86
C THR A 28 -11.25 10.04 4.40
N ASP A 29 -12.21 9.94 3.47
CA ASP A 29 -11.89 9.91 2.03
C ASP A 29 -11.19 11.19 1.57
N GLU A 30 -11.55 12.33 2.16
CA GLU A 30 -10.90 13.62 1.90
C GLU A 30 -9.44 13.62 2.35
N GLU A 31 -9.14 13.04 3.51
CA GLU A 31 -7.76 12.87 3.99
C GLU A 31 -6.98 11.90 3.11
N ILE A 32 -7.60 10.80 2.67
CA ILE A 32 -6.97 9.85 1.74
C ILE A 32 -6.67 10.52 0.39
N GLU A 33 -7.60 11.32 -0.14
CA GLU A 33 -7.41 12.10 -1.36
C GLU A 33 -6.24 13.09 -1.19
N LEU A 34 -6.28 13.92 -0.15
CA LEU A 34 -5.27 14.95 0.08
C LEU A 34 -3.86 14.37 0.30
N GLN A 35 -3.74 13.31 1.12
CA GLN A 35 -2.44 12.82 1.57
C GLN A 35 -1.81 11.80 0.60
N TYR A 36 -2.63 10.98 -0.07
CA TYR A 36 -2.14 9.82 -0.83
C TYR A 36 -2.33 9.93 -2.35
N ARG A 37 -3.12 10.87 -2.86
CA ARG A 37 -3.11 11.21 -4.30
C ARG A 37 -1.71 11.52 -4.83
N PRO A 38 -0.88 12.36 -4.17
CA PRO A 38 0.45 12.67 -4.67
C PRO A 38 1.45 11.50 -4.54
N LYS A 39 1.07 10.36 -3.96
CA LYS A 39 1.95 9.20 -3.74
C LYS A 39 1.79 8.09 -4.79
N GLY A 40 0.87 8.27 -5.75
CA GLY A 40 0.66 7.34 -6.86
C GLY A 40 1.66 7.51 -8.01
N GLY A 41 1.90 6.42 -8.75
CA GLY A 41 2.70 6.45 -9.98
C GLY A 41 4.20 6.69 -9.77
N GLY A 42 4.75 6.26 -8.63
CA GLY A 42 6.17 6.44 -8.31
C GLY A 42 6.53 7.84 -7.81
N ARG A 43 5.55 8.56 -7.25
CA ARG A 43 5.73 9.90 -6.65
C ARG A 43 5.85 9.85 -5.12
N ALA A 44 5.81 8.66 -4.53
CA ALA A 44 6.24 8.49 -3.15
C ALA A 44 7.74 8.77 -3.03
N GLU A 45 8.21 8.97 -1.79
CA GLU A 45 9.62 9.26 -1.50
C GLU A 45 10.55 8.25 -2.17
N GLU A 46 11.65 8.74 -2.77
CA GLU A 46 12.62 7.95 -3.53
C GLU A 46 12.05 7.11 -4.69
N GLY A 47 10.84 7.43 -5.16
CA GLY A 47 10.17 6.67 -6.23
C GLY A 47 9.55 5.35 -5.77
N LEU A 48 9.37 5.18 -4.46
CA LEU A 48 8.77 3.99 -3.87
C LEU A 48 7.39 3.69 -4.47
N CYS A 49 7.04 2.40 -4.52
CA CYS A 49 5.71 1.95 -4.88
C CYS A 49 4.68 2.57 -3.91
N GLY A 50 3.62 3.18 -4.46
CA GLY A 50 2.60 3.86 -3.65
C GLY A 50 1.85 2.91 -2.71
N ALA A 51 1.58 1.68 -3.15
CA ALA A 51 0.94 0.66 -2.32
C ALA A 51 1.82 0.27 -1.11
N LEU A 52 3.10 0.01 -1.37
CA LEU A 52 4.07 -0.30 -0.31
C LEU A 52 4.25 0.89 0.63
N TYR A 53 4.36 2.11 0.10
CA TYR A 53 4.46 3.32 0.92
C TYR A 53 3.28 3.45 1.88
N ALA A 54 2.06 3.32 1.39
CA ALA A 54 0.85 3.41 2.20
C ALA A 54 0.81 2.32 3.30
N ALA A 55 1.10 1.07 2.93
CA ALA A 55 1.11 -0.02 3.89
C ALA A 55 2.18 0.14 4.97
N GLU A 56 3.37 0.68 4.64
CA GLU A 56 4.41 1.00 5.62
C GLU A 56 3.98 2.12 6.59
N GLN A 57 3.23 3.14 6.11
CA GLN A 57 2.68 4.16 7.00
C GLN A 57 1.68 3.56 8.00
N ILE A 58 0.78 2.70 7.53
CA ILE A 58 -0.20 2.02 8.40
C ILE A 58 0.52 1.11 9.39
N ALA A 59 1.49 0.32 8.92
CA ALA A 59 2.29 -0.55 9.78
C ALA A 59 2.98 0.25 10.90
N LYS A 60 3.64 1.36 10.54
CA LYS A 60 4.29 2.25 11.50
C LYS A 60 3.30 2.83 12.51
N GLU A 61 2.17 3.37 12.06
CA GLU A 61 1.15 3.95 12.96
C GLU A 61 0.58 2.90 13.92
N LYS A 62 0.38 1.67 13.45
CA LYS A 62 -0.11 0.57 14.28
C LYS A 62 0.99 -0.14 15.05
N GLY A 63 2.24 0.31 15.01
CA GLY A 63 3.37 -0.34 15.70
C GLY A 63 3.57 -1.80 15.25
N LEU A 64 3.39 -2.06 13.96
CA LEU A 64 3.63 -3.34 13.29
C LEU A 64 5.04 -3.34 12.69
N PRO A 65 5.67 -4.52 12.55
CA PRO A 65 6.93 -4.62 11.84
C PRO A 65 6.74 -4.24 10.36
N SER A 66 7.80 -3.68 9.76
CA SER A 66 7.85 -3.34 8.33
C SER A 66 7.57 -4.57 7.46
N ILE A 67 6.84 -4.36 6.38
CA ILE A 67 6.56 -5.36 5.34
C ILE A 67 7.50 -5.22 4.14
N LYS A 68 8.34 -4.16 4.09
CA LYS A 68 9.20 -3.83 2.95
C LYS A 68 10.07 -4.98 2.47
N GLN A 69 10.72 -5.69 3.37
CA GLN A 69 11.62 -6.80 2.99
C GLN A 69 10.85 -7.96 2.35
N GLU A 70 9.69 -8.31 2.91
CA GLU A 70 8.86 -9.39 2.38
C GLU A 70 8.19 -9.00 1.06
N PHE A 71 7.80 -7.72 0.94
CA PHE A 71 7.33 -7.15 -0.32
C PHE A 71 8.41 -7.27 -1.40
N ILE A 72 9.65 -6.88 -1.11
CA ILE A 72 10.77 -7.00 -2.05
C ILE A 72 11.04 -8.46 -2.40
N ALA A 73 11.00 -9.37 -1.43
CA ALA A 73 11.24 -10.80 -1.66
C ALA A 73 10.20 -11.42 -2.61
N LYS A 74 8.92 -11.00 -2.52
CA LYS A 74 7.83 -11.50 -3.36
C LYS A 74 7.72 -10.77 -4.71
N ALA A 75 7.89 -9.44 -4.73
CA ALA A 75 7.70 -8.62 -5.92
C ALA A 75 8.99 -8.40 -6.74
N GLY A 76 10.15 -8.71 -6.17
CA GLY A 76 11.48 -8.49 -6.77
C GLY A 76 12.00 -7.06 -6.70
N GLY A 77 11.21 -6.10 -6.20
CA GLY A 77 11.58 -4.69 -6.12
C GLY A 77 10.63 -3.87 -5.25
N CYS A 78 10.96 -2.59 -5.04
CA CYS A 78 10.14 -1.69 -4.22
C CYS A 78 9.83 -0.34 -4.86
N THR A 79 10.51 0.07 -5.94
CA THR A 79 10.21 1.32 -6.66
C THR A 79 9.20 1.06 -7.76
N CYS A 80 8.35 2.06 -8.04
CA CYS A 80 7.36 1.96 -9.10
C CYS A 80 8.01 1.69 -10.47
N LYS A 81 9.17 2.31 -10.71
CA LYS A 81 9.95 2.12 -11.94
C LYS A 81 10.43 0.68 -12.09
N CYS A 82 11.08 0.12 -11.07
CA CYS A 82 11.59 -1.24 -11.11
C CYS A 82 10.45 -2.26 -11.29
N LEU A 83 9.40 -2.14 -10.47
CA LEU A 83 8.23 -3.02 -10.56
C LEU A 83 7.59 -2.96 -11.94
N LYS A 84 7.29 -1.76 -12.46
CA LYS A 84 6.54 -1.62 -13.71
C LYS A 84 7.38 -1.88 -14.97
N GLN A 85 8.62 -1.42 -15.01
CA GLN A 85 9.43 -1.44 -16.24
C GLN A 85 10.33 -2.66 -16.32
N GLU A 86 10.98 -3.03 -15.22
CA GLU A 86 11.99 -4.09 -15.21
C GLU A 86 11.36 -5.46 -14.91
N LEU A 87 10.45 -5.50 -13.93
CA LEU A 87 9.86 -6.74 -13.44
C LEU A 87 8.47 -7.04 -14.03
N GLN A 88 7.90 -6.08 -14.77
CA GLN A 88 6.53 -6.15 -15.32
C GLN A 88 5.48 -6.50 -14.26
N PHE A 89 5.73 -6.15 -13.00
CA PHE A 89 4.87 -6.40 -11.86
C PHE A 89 3.72 -5.36 -11.81
N PRO A 90 2.46 -5.77 -12.01
CA PRO A 90 1.33 -4.85 -12.12
C PRO A 90 1.07 -4.04 -10.84
N CYS A 91 0.53 -2.84 -11.00
CA CYS A 91 0.09 -2.02 -9.86
C CYS A 91 -1.01 -2.71 -9.03
N ALA A 92 -1.89 -3.47 -9.70
CA ALA A 92 -2.92 -4.28 -9.06
C ALA A 92 -2.31 -5.30 -8.09
N ASP A 93 -1.30 -6.03 -8.55
CA ASP A 93 -0.61 -7.03 -7.74
C ASP A 93 0.21 -6.38 -6.62
N SER A 94 0.73 -5.18 -6.85
CA SER A 94 1.40 -4.39 -5.79
C SER A 94 0.43 -4.00 -4.67
N VAL A 95 -0.82 -3.62 -5.02
CA VAL A 95 -1.86 -3.32 -4.04
C VAL A 95 -2.23 -4.58 -3.27
N ASN A 96 -2.52 -5.68 -3.96
CA ASN A 96 -2.90 -6.95 -3.33
C ASN A 96 -1.81 -7.47 -2.39
N LEU A 97 -0.56 -7.44 -2.83
CA LEU A 97 0.58 -7.88 -2.03
C LEU A 97 0.75 -7.00 -0.77
N ALA A 98 0.64 -5.68 -0.91
CA ALA A 98 0.73 -4.77 0.23
C ALA A 98 -0.41 -5.01 1.24
N GLU A 99 -1.64 -5.22 0.75
CA GLU A 99 -2.81 -5.54 1.57
C GLU A 99 -2.65 -6.90 2.28
N GLU A 100 -2.20 -7.94 1.58
CA GLU A 100 -1.96 -9.27 2.15
C GLU A 100 -0.95 -9.22 3.29
N LEU A 101 0.22 -8.61 3.05
CA LEU A 101 1.29 -8.54 4.03
C LEU A 101 0.87 -7.73 5.26
N LEU A 102 0.20 -6.60 5.06
CA LEU A 102 -0.28 -5.78 6.17
C LEU A 102 -1.38 -6.49 6.97
N THR A 103 -2.29 -7.20 6.30
CA THR A 103 -3.33 -8.02 6.94
C THR A 103 -2.70 -9.11 7.80
N ALA A 104 -1.67 -9.80 7.28
CA ALA A 104 -0.92 -10.79 8.05
C ALA A 104 -0.35 -10.17 9.34
N ARG A 105 0.29 -8.99 9.26
CA ARG A 105 0.81 -8.30 10.46
C ARG A 105 -0.26 -7.96 11.48
N LEU A 106 -1.41 -7.48 11.03
CA LEU A 106 -2.53 -7.17 11.91
C LEU A 106 -3.05 -8.42 12.62
N VAL A 107 -3.21 -9.53 11.88
CA VAL A 107 -3.65 -10.82 12.44
C VAL A 107 -2.62 -11.37 13.44
N GLU A 108 -1.33 -11.32 13.11
CA GLU A 108 -0.25 -11.74 14.02
C GLU A 108 -0.29 -10.94 15.33
N LYS A 109 -0.48 -9.62 15.26
CA LYS A 109 -0.61 -8.76 16.44
C LYS A 109 -1.83 -9.08 17.30
N LEU A 110 -2.95 -9.47 16.68
CA LEU A 110 -4.16 -9.87 17.40
C LEU A 110 -4.02 -11.24 18.09
N LYS A 111 -3.25 -12.16 17.51
CA LYS A 111 -2.99 -13.50 18.07
C LYS A 111 -1.92 -13.52 19.17
N GLY A 112 -1.00 -12.55 19.14
CA GLY A 112 0.07 -12.39 20.14
C GLY A 112 -0.29 -11.50 21.33
N LYS A 113 -1.54 -11.02 21.40
CA LYS A 113 -2.13 -10.35 22.57
C LYS A 113 -2.95 -11.34 23.38
#